data_AF-A0A7J7HYV4-F1
#
_entry.id   AF-A0A7J7HYV4-F1
#
_cell.length_a   1.000
_cell.length_b   1.000
_cell.length_c   1.000
_cell.angle_alpha   90.00
_cell.angle_beta   90.00
_cell.angle_gamma   90.00
#
_symmetry.space_group_name_H-M   'P 1'
#
loop_
_entity.id
_entity.type
_entity.pdbx_description
1 polymer ?
#
loop_
_entity_poly.entity_id
_entity_poly.type
_entity_poly.pdbx_seq_one_letter_code
_entity_poly.pdbx_strand_id
1 'polypeptide(L)'
;MSPLYILPFFFFFFFFFPSLSLSYLFNTVYHIDCGGSTDSTDTFNTTWLSDRFFTSGSSGLVSEPLRFRSLQEKTLRFFPISSGKKNCYIVPLPTGRFYIRTFTVYDNYDGKSHSPSFDLSVEGTLVFSWRSPWPEQVSRIGAYSDLFAFVSDGEADICFYSIATDSPIIASLELIQIDPASYDSASIGNGSVLVNYGRLSSGSEQWGPGFSNDVDLFGRTWQSDAEFRSPNSVEVKAVSAIKNVVNTDQSPNYFPVKLYQTALMGTGNGALEYELPVDAKLDYLLWFHFAEIDVSVNRQGQRVFDVVVNGENMSRVDIFKQVGSFAAYDWYCTVKNLSSTILSVKLVPVVGVPIICGLENYAIVPADLSTVPDQVVAMSALKESLRVPDRMGWNGDPCAPTNWDAWEGVTCHPNKDETALVIFQIDLGSQGLKGYISDQIGLLTNLVSL
;
A
#
# COMPACT_ATOMS: atom_id res chain seq x y z
N MET A 1 0.44 76.73 -37.30
CA MET A 1 1.07 76.07 -36.13
C MET A 1 -0.03 75.36 -35.39
N SER A 2 -0.13 74.05 -35.61
CA SER A 2 -1.26 73.21 -35.21
C SER A 2 -1.14 72.79 -33.74
N PRO A 3 -2.24 72.78 -32.95
CA PRO A 3 -2.20 72.34 -31.56
C PRO A 3 -2.13 70.82 -31.45
N LEU A 4 -1.24 70.36 -30.58
CA LEU A 4 -0.96 68.96 -30.25
C LEU A 4 -2.11 68.41 -29.37
N TYR A 5 -2.81 67.37 -29.83
CA TYR A 5 -3.75 66.61 -29.01
C TYR A 5 -3.00 65.52 -28.22
N ILE A 6 -3.07 65.58 -26.89
CA ILE A 6 -2.56 64.54 -25.98
C ILE A 6 -3.71 63.56 -25.70
N LEU A 7 -3.57 62.31 -26.18
CA LEU A 7 -4.45 61.20 -25.83
C LEU A 7 -4.09 60.63 -24.44
N PRO A 8 -5.04 60.34 -23.55
CA PRO A 8 -4.76 59.66 -22.30
C PRO A 8 -4.56 58.16 -22.51
N PHE A 9 -3.40 57.65 -22.14
CA PHE A 9 -3.06 56.22 -22.12
C PHE A 9 -3.77 55.56 -20.93
N PHE A 10 -4.81 54.76 -21.18
CA PHE A 10 -5.40 53.89 -20.17
C PHE A 10 -4.49 52.67 -19.97
N PHE A 11 -3.78 52.63 -18.83
CA PHE A 11 -3.08 51.43 -18.38
C PHE A 11 -4.11 50.40 -17.91
N PHE A 12 -4.37 49.37 -18.73
CA PHE A 12 -5.03 48.14 -18.28
C PHE A 12 -4.04 47.36 -17.40
N PHE A 13 -4.21 47.44 -16.07
CA PHE A 13 -3.58 46.50 -15.14
C PHE A 13 -4.23 45.13 -15.35
N PHE A 14 -3.55 44.24 -16.08
CA PHE A 14 -3.83 42.81 -15.98
C PHE A 14 -3.42 42.35 -14.59
N PHE A 15 -4.40 42.23 -13.68
CA PHE A 15 -4.23 41.46 -12.47
C PHE A 15 -4.04 40.00 -12.87
N PHE A 16 -2.78 39.57 -12.97
CA PHE A 16 -2.43 38.16 -12.87
C PHE A 16 -2.86 37.71 -11.47
N PHE A 17 -4.04 37.10 -11.37
CA PHE A 17 -4.33 36.24 -10.23
C PHE A 17 -3.35 35.08 -10.32
N PRO A 18 -2.44 34.89 -9.35
CA PRO A 18 -1.75 33.63 -9.26
C PRO A 18 -2.84 32.58 -9.06
N SER A 19 -2.90 31.59 -9.95
CA SER A 19 -3.62 30.36 -9.66
C SER A 19 -3.15 29.89 -8.28
N LEU A 20 -4.06 29.82 -7.30
CA LEU A 20 -3.83 29.07 -6.08
C LEU A 20 -3.67 27.61 -6.51
N SER A 21 -2.44 27.23 -6.86
CA SER A 21 -2.03 25.85 -6.73
C SER A 21 -2.19 25.53 -5.25
N LEU A 22 -3.08 24.59 -4.89
CA LEU A 22 -2.95 23.93 -3.60
C LEU A 22 -1.50 23.44 -3.53
N SER A 23 -0.69 24.03 -2.67
CA SER A 23 0.61 23.48 -2.33
C SER A 23 0.34 22.12 -1.71
N TYR A 24 0.62 21.06 -2.46
CA TYR A 24 0.55 19.70 -1.97
C TYR A 24 1.43 19.62 -0.71
N LEU A 25 0.85 19.17 0.42
CA LEU A 25 1.54 19.23 1.71
C LEU A 25 2.65 18.14 1.83
N PHE A 26 2.68 17.17 0.91
CA PHE A 26 3.49 15.94 1.00
C PHE A 26 4.25 15.67 -0.31
N ASN A 27 5.41 16.26 -0.55
CA ASN A 27 6.02 16.25 -1.89
C ASN A 27 6.85 15.00 -2.25
N THR A 28 6.97 14.00 -1.37
CA THR A 28 7.81 12.84 -1.64
C THR A 28 7.04 11.75 -2.37
N VAL A 29 7.45 11.47 -3.61
CA VAL A 29 6.88 10.42 -4.45
C VAL A 29 8.01 9.71 -5.21
N TYR A 30 7.99 8.38 -5.19
CA TYR A 30 8.84 7.52 -5.98
C TYR A 30 7.98 6.52 -6.74
N HIS A 31 8.13 6.46 -8.06
CA HIS A 31 7.63 5.37 -8.90
C HIS A 31 8.85 4.72 -9.56
N ILE A 32 9.12 3.46 -9.27
CA ILE A 32 10.32 2.74 -9.69
C ILE A 32 9.92 1.59 -10.61
N ASP A 33 10.40 1.63 -11.85
CA ASP A 33 10.32 0.54 -12.81
C ASP A 33 11.41 -0.47 -12.50
N CYS A 34 11.05 -1.56 -11.81
CA CYS A 34 11.99 -2.57 -11.37
C CYS A 34 12.46 -3.41 -12.58
N GLY A 35 13.77 -3.45 -12.80
CA GLY A 35 14.39 -4.00 -14.00
C GLY A 35 14.49 -3.03 -15.19
N GLY A 36 13.86 -1.85 -15.11
CA GLY A 36 13.93 -0.79 -16.12
C GLY A 36 15.29 -0.10 -16.14
N SER A 37 15.82 0.20 -17.33
CA SER A 37 17.17 0.79 -17.50
C SER A 37 17.18 2.31 -17.69
N THR A 38 16.03 2.91 -17.96
CA THR A 38 15.89 4.36 -18.22
C THR A 38 14.63 4.89 -17.59
N ASP A 39 14.68 6.14 -17.13
CA ASP A 39 13.49 6.86 -16.68
C ASP A 39 12.47 6.93 -17.83
N SER A 40 11.20 6.82 -17.50
CA SER A 40 10.10 6.82 -18.48
C SER A 40 8.92 7.63 -17.98
N THR A 41 7.95 7.86 -18.85
CA THR A 41 6.68 8.50 -18.48
C THR A 41 5.56 7.68 -19.09
N ASP A 42 4.59 7.31 -18.26
CA ASP A 42 3.49 6.48 -18.69
C ASP A 42 2.39 7.28 -19.42
N THR A 43 1.34 6.58 -19.86
CA THR A 43 0.20 7.20 -20.57
C THR A 43 -0.63 8.13 -19.70
N PHE A 44 -0.45 8.08 -18.37
CA PHE A 44 -1.12 8.89 -17.38
C PHE A 44 -0.27 10.10 -16.94
N ASN A 45 0.86 10.33 -17.61
CA ASN A 45 1.83 11.39 -17.29
C ASN A 45 2.52 11.21 -15.93
N THR A 46 2.60 9.97 -15.43
CA THR A 46 3.39 9.61 -14.26
C THR A 46 4.84 9.37 -14.67
N THR A 47 5.79 10.02 -14.00
CA THR A 47 7.22 9.77 -14.21
C THR A 47 7.66 8.55 -13.42
N TRP A 48 8.26 7.58 -14.12
CA TRP A 48 8.84 6.37 -13.56
C TRP A 48 10.37 6.46 -13.63
N LEU A 49 11.02 6.24 -12.49
CA LEU A 49 12.47 6.16 -12.38
C LEU A 49 12.94 4.80 -12.88
N SER A 50 14.10 4.78 -13.54
CA SER A 50 14.83 3.54 -13.79
C SER A 50 15.17 2.83 -12.48
N ASP A 51 15.33 1.52 -12.56
CA ASP A 51 15.60 0.67 -11.42
C ASP A 51 16.83 1.13 -10.63
N ARG A 52 16.65 1.33 -9.33
CA ARG A 52 17.66 1.82 -8.38
C ARG A 52 17.21 1.51 -6.95
N PHE A 53 18.09 1.76 -5.97
CA PHE A 53 17.89 1.48 -4.54
C PHE A 53 17.86 0.00 -4.14
N PHE A 54 17.94 -0.93 -5.10
CA PHE A 54 18.06 -2.35 -4.81
C PHE A 54 19.45 -2.73 -4.30
N THR A 55 19.52 -3.79 -3.48
CA THR A 55 20.80 -4.28 -2.93
C THR A 55 21.58 -5.17 -3.89
N SER A 56 20.91 -6.11 -4.58
CA SER A 56 21.53 -7.04 -5.54
C SER A 56 20.50 -7.56 -6.55
N GLY A 57 20.78 -8.68 -7.20
CA GLY A 57 19.90 -9.34 -8.16
C GLY A 57 20.06 -8.84 -9.59
N SER A 58 19.19 -9.35 -10.46
CA SER A 58 19.25 -9.16 -11.91
C SER A 58 17.92 -8.69 -12.45
N SER A 59 17.94 -8.02 -13.61
CA SER A 59 16.72 -7.65 -14.33
C SER A 59 16.32 -8.74 -15.34
N GLY A 60 15.03 -8.80 -15.62
CA GLY A 60 14.42 -9.69 -16.60
C GLY A 60 13.24 -9.01 -17.31
N LEU A 61 12.78 -9.64 -18.38
CA LEU A 61 11.58 -9.25 -19.12
C LEU A 61 10.55 -10.36 -18.96
N VAL A 62 9.29 -9.99 -18.75
CA VAL A 62 8.17 -10.94 -18.82
C VAL A 62 8.14 -11.67 -20.17
N SER A 63 7.58 -12.89 -20.22
CA SER A 63 7.59 -13.68 -21.45
C SER A 63 6.74 -13.07 -22.56
N GLU A 64 5.64 -12.39 -22.22
CA GLU A 64 4.69 -11.81 -23.18
C GLU A 64 4.46 -10.30 -22.92
N PRO A 65 5.49 -9.45 -23.15
CA PRO A 65 5.48 -8.03 -22.76
C PRO A 65 4.39 -7.19 -23.44
N LEU A 66 3.85 -7.65 -24.57
CA LEU A 66 2.77 -6.98 -25.29
C LEU A 66 1.42 -7.07 -24.58
N ARG A 67 1.27 -7.96 -23.59
CA ARG A 67 0.05 -8.03 -22.74
C ARG A 67 -0.08 -6.83 -21.82
N PHE A 68 1.06 -6.30 -21.38
CA PHE A 68 1.12 -5.21 -20.43
C PHE A 68 1.08 -3.88 -21.16
N ARG A 69 0.20 -2.98 -20.71
CA ARG A 69 0.08 -1.65 -21.31
C ARG A 69 1.19 -0.75 -20.79
N SER A 70 1.38 -0.76 -19.47
CA SER A 70 2.36 0.08 -18.78
C SER A 70 3.77 -0.47 -18.97
N LEU A 71 4.78 0.41 -19.01
CA LEU A 71 6.17 0.00 -19.23
C LEU A 71 6.74 -0.73 -18.01
N GLN A 72 6.46 -0.19 -16.82
CA GLN A 72 6.85 -0.72 -15.51
C GLN A 72 6.25 -2.09 -15.15
N GLU A 73 5.40 -2.64 -16.02
CA GLU A 73 4.81 -3.98 -15.86
C GLU A 73 5.49 -5.01 -16.79
N LYS A 74 6.36 -4.57 -17.70
CA LYS A 74 7.03 -5.42 -18.71
C LYS A 74 8.37 -5.94 -18.21
N THR A 75 9.03 -5.18 -17.37
CA THR A 75 10.32 -5.49 -16.75
C THR A 75 10.11 -5.97 -15.33
N LEU A 76 11.05 -6.77 -14.84
CA LEU A 76 11.11 -7.16 -13.44
C LEU A 76 12.54 -7.25 -12.94
N ARG A 77 12.73 -7.07 -11.64
CA ARG A 77 13.91 -7.49 -10.91
C ARG A 77 13.63 -8.83 -10.25
N PHE A 78 14.61 -9.73 -10.32
CA PHE A 78 14.59 -10.99 -9.58
C PHE A 78 15.85 -11.15 -8.74
N PHE A 79 15.69 -11.79 -7.58
CA PHE A 79 16.76 -12.00 -6.62
C PHE A 79 17.11 -13.50 -6.56
N PRO A 80 18.07 -13.98 -7.37
CA PRO A 80 18.47 -15.37 -7.34
C PRO A 80 19.18 -15.71 -6.01
N ILE A 81 19.20 -16.99 -5.63
CA ILE A 81 19.87 -17.46 -4.41
C ILE A 81 21.35 -17.07 -4.33
N SER A 82 22.01 -16.84 -5.49
CA SER A 82 23.38 -16.33 -5.56
C SER A 82 23.55 -14.91 -5.00
N SER A 83 22.45 -14.14 -4.93
CA SER A 83 22.36 -12.82 -4.30
C SER A 83 21.96 -12.91 -2.82
N GLY A 84 21.95 -14.10 -2.24
CA GLY A 84 21.58 -14.34 -0.85
C GLY A 84 20.08 -14.45 -0.63
N LYS A 85 19.71 -14.89 0.58
CA LYS A 85 18.31 -15.18 0.92
C LYS A 85 17.45 -13.92 1.15
N LYS A 86 18.09 -12.81 1.54
CA LYS A 86 17.45 -11.53 1.80
C LYS A 86 18.01 -10.45 0.87
N ASN A 87 17.13 -9.77 0.15
CA ASN A 87 17.46 -8.64 -0.72
C ASN A 87 16.43 -7.54 -0.55
N CYS A 88 16.82 -6.28 -0.69
CA CYS A 88 15.92 -5.16 -0.39
C CYS A 88 15.97 -4.08 -1.45
N TYR A 89 14.92 -3.26 -1.50
CA TYR A 89 15.02 -1.86 -1.91
C TYR A 89 15.11 -1.01 -0.65
N ILE A 90 16.16 -0.18 -0.58
CA ILE A 90 16.42 0.75 0.54
C ILE A 90 16.26 2.16 -0.01
N VAL A 91 15.05 2.71 0.12
CA VAL A 91 14.65 3.95 -0.56
C VAL A 91 14.77 5.13 0.40
N PRO A 92 15.60 6.15 0.12
CA PRO A 92 15.71 7.33 0.99
C PRO A 92 14.38 8.10 1.05
N LEU A 93 13.84 8.30 2.25
CA LEU A 93 12.55 8.97 2.48
C LEU A 93 12.62 9.87 3.72
N PRO A 94 11.86 10.99 3.77
CA PRO A 94 11.70 11.72 5.01
C PRO A 94 10.87 10.90 6.02
N THR A 95 11.02 11.21 7.31
CA THR A 95 10.10 10.71 8.33
C THR A 95 8.65 11.07 7.98
N GLY A 96 7.76 10.09 8.00
CA GLY A 96 6.37 10.30 7.63
C GLY A 96 5.59 9.00 7.46
N ARG A 97 4.36 9.13 6.96
CA ARG A 97 3.53 7.99 6.58
C ARG A 97 3.49 7.88 5.07
N PHE A 98 3.58 6.65 4.58
CA PHE A 98 3.65 6.37 3.15
C PHE A 98 2.60 5.34 2.75
N TYR A 99 1.99 5.58 1.60
CA TYR A 99 1.36 4.57 0.79
C TYR A 99 2.45 3.86 -0.01
N ILE A 100 2.54 2.53 0.13
CA ILE A 100 3.52 1.71 -0.57
C ILE A 100 2.74 0.69 -1.40
N ARG A 101 3.06 0.62 -2.69
CA ARG A 101 2.42 -0.28 -3.64
C ARG A 101 3.47 -1.03 -4.44
N THR A 102 3.26 -2.33 -4.59
CA THR A 102 4.10 -3.20 -5.42
C THR A 102 3.29 -3.82 -6.53
N PHE A 103 3.89 -4.00 -7.70
CA PHE A 103 3.38 -4.87 -8.74
C PHE A 103 4.28 -6.08 -8.89
N THR A 104 3.68 -7.27 -8.82
CA THR A 104 4.39 -8.55 -8.89
C THR A 104 3.80 -9.38 -10.01
N VAL A 105 4.65 -9.81 -10.95
CA VAL A 105 4.27 -10.64 -12.08
C VAL A 105 5.37 -11.65 -12.40
N TYR A 106 5.00 -12.92 -12.62
CA TYR A 106 5.93 -13.96 -13.05
C TYR A 106 6.03 -14.03 -14.56
N ASP A 107 4.87 -14.17 -15.24
CA ASP A 107 4.67 -14.37 -16.67
C ASP A 107 5.78 -15.20 -17.33
N ASN A 108 6.20 -16.27 -16.64
CA ASN A 108 7.22 -17.21 -17.07
C ASN A 108 8.51 -16.56 -17.61
N TYR A 109 8.97 -15.46 -17.00
CA TYR A 109 10.14 -14.69 -17.45
C TYR A 109 11.42 -15.53 -17.59
N ASP A 110 11.52 -16.63 -16.84
CA ASP A 110 12.68 -17.53 -16.83
C ASP A 110 12.46 -18.85 -17.59
N GLY A 111 11.29 -19.04 -18.20
CA GLY A 111 10.96 -20.24 -18.96
C GLY A 111 10.76 -21.52 -18.13
N LYS A 112 10.78 -21.45 -16.79
CA LYS A 112 10.70 -22.64 -15.93
C LYS A 112 9.28 -23.13 -15.65
N SER A 113 8.27 -22.34 -15.99
CA SER A 113 6.85 -22.61 -15.68
C SER A 113 6.61 -22.90 -14.19
N HIS A 114 7.37 -22.22 -13.33
CA HIS A 114 7.32 -22.37 -11.88
C HIS A 114 7.41 -20.99 -11.23
N SER A 115 6.26 -20.44 -10.83
CA SER A 115 6.20 -19.19 -10.07
C SER A 115 6.99 -19.31 -8.76
N PRO A 116 7.70 -18.27 -8.31
CA PRO A 116 8.52 -18.36 -7.11
C PRO A 116 7.70 -18.28 -5.81
N SER A 117 8.18 -18.95 -4.76
CA SER A 117 7.72 -18.75 -3.39
C SER A 117 8.67 -17.81 -2.64
N PHE A 118 8.12 -16.75 -2.06
CA PHE A 118 8.90 -15.79 -1.29
C PHE A 118 8.02 -14.97 -0.35
N ASP A 119 8.66 -14.28 0.57
CA ASP A 119 8.06 -13.36 1.52
C ASP A 119 8.55 -11.94 1.29
N LEU A 120 7.71 -10.95 1.59
CA LEU A 120 8.03 -9.52 1.51
C LEU A 120 7.75 -8.84 2.84
N SER A 121 8.74 -8.11 3.35
CA SER A 121 8.60 -7.24 4.51
C SER A 121 8.72 -5.76 4.13
N VAL A 122 8.00 -4.91 4.85
CA VAL A 122 8.18 -3.45 4.86
C VAL A 122 8.55 -3.03 6.27
N GLU A 123 9.63 -2.26 6.43
CA GLU A 123 10.15 -1.83 7.75
C GLU A 123 10.35 -3.02 8.71
N GLY A 124 10.95 -4.09 8.19
CA GLY A 124 11.17 -5.33 8.96
C GLY A 124 9.90 -6.12 9.31
N THR A 125 8.71 -5.68 8.91
CA THR A 125 7.42 -6.34 9.20
C THR A 125 6.93 -7.13 8.00
N LEU A 126 6.66 -8.42 8.17
CA LEU A 126 6.18 -9.29 7.08
C LEU A 126 4.74 -8.91 6.67
N VAL A 127 4.53 -8.62 5.38
CA VAL A 127 3.25 -8.07 4.86
C VAL A 127 2.67 -8.84 3.68
N PHE A 128 3.49 -9.41 2.80
CA PHE A 128 2.99 -10.20 1.66
C PHE A 128 3.72 -11.54 1.57
N SER A 129 2.95 -12.62 1.33
CA SER A 129 3.47 -13.97 1.15
C SER A 129 3.03 -14.55 -0.18
N TRP A 130 4.00 -14.86 -1.03
CA TRP A 130 3.80 -15.47 -2.34
C TRP A 130 4.16 -16.95 -2.26
N ARG A 131 3.24 -17.84 -2.66
CA ARG A 131 3.41 -19.29 -2.53
C ARG A 131 3.10 -19.99 -3.85
N SER A 132 4.09 -20.71 -4.38
CA SER A 132 3.94 -21.51 -5.60
C SER A 132 3.04 -22.74 -5.37
N PRO A 133 2.22 -23.14 -6.36
CA PRO A 133 1.96 -22.45 -7.62
C PRO A 133 1.00 -21.27 -7.45
N TRP A 134 1.25 -20.17 -8.15
CA TRP A 134 0.34 -19.02 -8.15
C TRP A 134 -0.91 -19.30 -8.98
N PRO A 135 -2.06 -18.64 -8.69
CA PRO A 135 -3.22 -18.67 -9.58
C PRO A 135 -2.84 -18.22 -11.00
N GLU A 136 -3.37 -18.87 -12.04
CA GLU A 136 -2.95 -18.64 -13.43
C GLU A 136 -3.08 -17.15 -13.83
N GLN A 137 -4.17 -16.49 -13.42
CA GLN A 137 -4.37 -15.07 -13.68
C GLN A 137 -3.21 -14.25 -13.08
N VAL A 138 -2.97 -14.37 -11.77
CA VAL A 138 -1.87 -13.66 -11.09
C VAL A 138 -0.51 -14.00 -11.70
N SER A 139 -0.29 -15.26 -12.06
CA SER A 139 0.94 -15.70 -12.71
C SER A 139 1.16 -15.05 -14.08
N ARG A 140 0.11 -14.82 -14.88
CA ARG A 140 0.22 -14.30 -16.26
C ARG A 140 0.07 -12.80 -16.40
N ILE A 141 -0.79 -12.18 -15.57
CA ILE A 141 -1.09 -10.74 -15.66
C ILE A 141 -0.64 -9.94 -14.43
N GLY A 142 -0.06 -10.63 -13.44
CA GLY A 142 0.42 -10.02 -12.22
C GLY A 142 -0.68 -9.67 -11.22
N ALA A 143 -0.26 -9.13 -10.08
CA ALA A 143 -1.15 -8.51 -9.12
C ALA A 143 -0.48 -7.29 -8.46
N TYR A 144 -1.31 -6.31 -8.16
CA TYR A 144 -0.93 -5.19 -7.30
C TYR A 144 -1.22 -5.54 -5.85
N SER A 145 -0.35 -5.09 -4.96
CA SER A 145 -0.55 -5.16 -3.52
C SER A 145 -0.08 -3.86 -2.90
N ASP A 146 -0.87 -3.32 -1.97
CA ASP A 146 -0.57 -2.03 -1.36
C ASP A 146 -0.84 -2.01 0.14
N LEU A 147 -0.20 -1.06 0.83
CA LEU A 147 -0.27 -0.90 2.26
C LEU A 147 0.06 0.54 2.68
N PHE A 148 -0.16 0.84 3.96
CA PHE A 148 0.31 2.06 4.60
C PHE A 148 1.25 1.74 5.75
N ALA A 149 2.43 2.38 5.77
CA ALA A 149 3.43 2.22 6.81
C ALA A 149 4.01 3.57 7.24
N PHE A 150 4.55 3.63 8.46
CA PHE A 150 5.35 4.76 8.93
C PHE A 150 6.83 4.48 8.71
N VAL A 151 7.56 5.49 8.27
CA VAL A 151 9.01 5.48 8.10
C VAL A 151 9.58 6.54 9.03
N SER A 152 10.63 6.22 9.78
CA SER A 152 11.10 7.09 10.88
C SER A 152 12.58 7.40 10.90
N ASP A 153 13.40 6.61 10.23
CA ASP A 153 14.87 6.63 10.25
C ASP A 153 15.52 7.22 9.00
N GLY A 154 14.74 7.57 7.98
CA GLY A 154 15.21 8.28 6.79
C GLY A 154 15.29 7.42 5.53
N GLU A 155 14.92 6.14 5.62
CA GLU A 155 14.85 5.21 4.50
C GLU A 155 13.71 4.23 4.69
N ALA A 156 13.12 3.74 3.60
CA ALA A 156 12.18 2.63 3.65
C ALA A 156 12.87 1.35 3.20
N ASP A 157 12.73 0.31 4.02
CA ASP A 157 13.25 -1.03 3.77
C ASP A 157 12.14 -1.94 3.24
N ILE A 158 12.19 -2.26 1.93
CA ILE A 158 11.30 -3.22 1.29
C ILE A 158 12.12 -4.46 0.95
N CYS A 159 12.04 -5.48 1.81
CA CYS A 159 12.90 -6.65 1.75
C CYS A 159 12.16 -7.91 1.32
N PHE A 160 12.84 -8.76 0.56
CA PHE A 160 12.36 -9.99 -0.05
C PHE A 160 13.15 -11.17 0.49
N TYR A 161 12.46 -12.22 0.90
CA TYR A 161 13.03 -13.41 1.51
C TYR A 161 12.74 -14.64 0.63
N SER A 162 13.79 -15.22 0.07
CA SER A 162 13.69 -16.38 -0.81
C SER A 162 13.32 -17.64 -0.02
N ILE A 163 12.32 -18.40 -0.48
CA ILE A 163 12.03 -19.72 0.08
C ILE A 163 12.69 -20.79 -0.79
N ALA A 164 13.43 -21.69 -0.15
CA ALA A 164 14.20 -22.74 -0.82
C ALA A 164 15.17 -22.18 -1.88
N THR A 165 14.93 -22.45 -3.16
CA THR A 165 15.76 -21.99 -4.30
C THR A 165 15.03 -21.00 -5.20
N ASP A 166 13.82 -20.59 -4.83
CA ASP A 166 13.01 -19.68 -5.63
C ASP A 166 13.58 -18.26 -5.56
N SER A 167 13.47 -17.54 -6.68
CA SER A 167 13.95 -16.16 -6.79
C SER A 167 12.79 -15.21 -6.56
N PRO A 168 12.76 -14.40 -5.48
CA PRO A 168 11.76 -13.36 -5.32
C PRO A 168 11.78 -12.39 -6.50
N ILE A 169 10.61 -11.86 -6.86
CA ILE A 169 10.44 -10.98 -8.02
C ILE A 169 9.57 -9.76 -7.71
N ILE A 170 9.88 -8.65 -8.38
CA ILE A 170 9.10 -7.41 -8.35
C ILE A 170 9.24 -6.66 -9.68
N ALA A 171 8.14 -6.13 -10.20
CA ALA A 171 8.08 -5.41 -11.47
C ALA A 171 7.96 -3.89 -11.26
N SER A 172 7.20 -3.45 -10.26
CA SER A 172 7.17 -2.03 -9.91
C SER A 172 7.05 -1.80 -8.41
N LEU A 173 7.60 -0.68 -7.95
CA LEU A 173 7.54 -0.21 -6.57
C LEU A 173 7.15 1.28 -6.56
N GLU A 174 6.12 1.62 -5.81
CA GLU A 174 5.63 2.99 -5.65
C GLU A 174 5.61 3.36 -4.17
N LEU A 175 6.10 4.55 -3.83
CA LEU A 175 6.08 5.11 -2.48
C LEU A 175 5.58 6.55 -2.56
N ILE A 176 4.46 6.84 -1.91
CA ILE A 176 3.80 8.15 -1.95
C ILE A 176 3.62 8.60 -0.50
N GLN A 177 4.17 9.77 -0.16
CA GLN A 177 3.95 10.36 1.16
C GLN A 177 2.49 10.81 1.28
N ILE A 178 1.85 10.45 2.39
CA ILE A 178 0.45 10.75 2.67
C ILE A 178 0.31 11.49 4.00
N ASP A 179 -0.91 11.92 4.30
CA ASP A 179 -1.20 12.57 5.57
C ASP A 179 -0.91 11.61 6.75
N PRO A 180 -0.08 12.00 7.72
CA PRO A 180 0.23 11.15 8.86
C PRO A 180 -0.99 10.87 9.74
N ALA A 181 -2.02 11.72 9.70
CA ALA A 181 -3.29 11.56 10.43
C ALA A 181 -4.33 10.72 9.65
N SER A 182 -4.00 10.26 8.44
CA SER A 182 -4.89 9.43 7.63
C SER A 182 -5.22 8.13 8.36
N TYR A 183 -6.24 7.44 7.89
CA TYR A 183 -6.62 6.11 8.33
C TYR A 183 -6.67 5.93 9.87
N ASP A 184 -7.17 6.92 10.62
CA ASP A 184 -7.28 6.93 12.09
C ASP A 184 -5.99 6.52 12.83
N SER A 185 -4.85 7.00 12.34
CA SER A 185 -3.55 6.72 12.95
C SER A 185 -3.43 7.16 14.40
N ALA A 186 -4.25 8.11 14.86
CA ALA A 186 -4.29 8.51 16.27
C ALA A 186 -4.72 7.36 17.19
N SER A 187 -5.66 6.51 16.74
CA SER A 187 -6.13 5.36 17.50
C SER A 187 -5.32 4.10 17.21
N ILE A 188 -4.91 3.88 15.95
CA ILE A 188 -4.15 2.70 15.52
C ILE A 188 -2.68 2.78 15.98
N GLY A 189 -2.13 3.99 16.02
CA GLY A 189 -0.73 4.24 16.30
C GLY A 189 0.19 4.05 15.08
N ASN A 190 1.47 4.30 15.29
CA ASN A 190 2.50 4.24 14.25
C ASN A 190 3.24 2.89 14.21
N GLY A 191 3.00 2.02 15.19
CA GLY A 191 3.62 0.69 15.33
C GLY A 191 2.83 -0.41 14.60
N SER A 192 2.20 -0.09 13.48
CA SER A 192 1.42 -1.05 12.69
C SER A 192 1.42 -0.68 11.23
N VAL A 193 1.38 -1.70 10.37
CA VAL A 193 1.22 -1.59 8.93
C VAL A 193 -0.23 -1.90 8.58
N LEU A 194 -0.87 -1.04 7.79
CA LEU A 194 -2.22 -1.29 7.26
C LEU A 194 -2.11 -1.94 5.89
N VAL A 195 -2.28 -3.25 5.84
CA VAL A 195 -2.20 -4.03 4.60
C VAL A 195 -3.57 -4.07 3.93
N ASN A 196 -3.67 -3.70 2.65
CA ASN A 196 -4.94 -3.66 1.93
C ASN A 196 -5.42 -5.08 1.56
N TYR A 197 -6.58 -5.47 2.07
CA TYR A 197 -7.30 -6.72 1.73
C TYR A 197 -8.52 -6.47 0.83
N GLY A 198 -8.80 -5.21 0.50
CA GLY A 198 -9.84 -4.84 -0.45
C GLY A 198 -10.13 -3.35 -0.37
N ARG A 199 -9.94 -2.64 -1.47
CA ARG A 199 -10.35 -1.23 -1.65
C ARG A 199 -11.36 -1.15 -2.78
N LEU A 200 -12.64 -1.21 -2.43
CA LEU A 200 -13.74 -1.46 -3.34
C LEU A 200 -14.50 -0.17 -3.70
N SER A 201 -14.80 0.00 -4.98
CA SER A 201 -15.72 1.01 -5.51
C SER A 201 -17.00 0.33 -5.98
N SER A 202 -18.14 0.82 -5.49
CA SER A 202 -19.45 0.24 -5.73
C SER A 202 -20.14 0.89 -6.92
N GLY A 203 -20.58 0.07 -7.87
CA GLY A 203 -21.30 0.53 -9.05
C GLY A 203 -20.40 1.11 -10.14
N SER A 204 -19.09 0.82 -10.08
CA SER A 204 -18.12 1.16 -11.11
C SER A 204 -17.21 -0.02 -11.45
N GLU A 205 -16.55 0.08 -12.61
CA GLU A 205 -15.37 -0.72 -12.93
C GLU A 205 -14.16 -0.28 -12.10
N GLN A 206 -13.04 -1.00 -12.22
CA GLN A 206 -11.77 -0.64 -11.61
C GLN A 206 -11.25 0.71 -12.14
N TRP A 207 -10.73 1.56 -11.25
CA TRP A 207 -10.16 2.86 -11.58
C TRP A 207 -9.04 3.28 -10.62
N GLY A 208 -8.33 4.35 -10.99
CA GLY A 208 -7.15 4.89 -10.29
C GLY A 208 -5.84 4.71 -11.08
N PRO A 209 -4.68 4.97 -10.46
CA PRO A 209 -3.37 4.94 -11.13
C PRO A 209 -3.07 3.59 -11.79
N GLY A 210 -2.69 3.63 -13.07
CA GLY A 210 -2.46 2.47 -13.92
C GLY A 210 -3.70 1.99 -14.70
N PHE A 211 -4.91 2.43 -14.33
CA PHE A 211 -6.17 1.92 -14.91
C PHE A 211 -7.00 3.00 -15.61
N SER A 212 -6.98 4.25 -15.11
CA SER A 212 -7.81 5.35 -15.60
C SER A 212 -7.17 6.72 -15.34
N ASN A 213 -7.69 7.77 -15.97
CA ASN A 213 -7.29 9.16 -15.68
C ASN A 213 -7.94 9.75 -14.41
N ASP A 214 -8.71 8.96 -13.67
CA ASP A 214 -9.32 9.40 -12.42
C ASP A 214 -8.24 9.57 -11.34
N VAL A 215 -8.23 10.73 -10.68
CA VAL A 215 -7.19 11.14 -9.74
C VAL A 215 -7.59 10.77 -8.31
N ASP A 216 -6.66 10.15 -7.58
CA ASP A 216 -6.68 10.00 -6.13
C ASP A 216 -5.37 10.62 -5.61
N LEU A 217 -5.47 11.56 -4.66
CA LEU A 217 -4.30 12.27 -4.14
C LEU A 217 -3.27 11.33 -3.49
N PHE A 218 -3.72 10.22 -2.89
CA PHE A 218 -2.83 9.24 -2.28
C PHE A 218 -2.38 8.15 -3.26
N GLY A 219 -2.76 8.23 -4.54
CA GLY A 219 -2.40 7.25 -5.55
C GLY A 219 -3.07 5.89 -5.35
N ARG A 220 -4.17 5.83 -4.60
CA ARG A 220 -4.91 4.57 -4.36
C ARG A 220 -5.63 4.12 -5.63
N THR A 221 -5.64 2.82 -5.84
CA THR A 221 -6.47 2.16 -6.87
C THR A 221 -7.68 1.51 -6.22
N TRP A 222 -8.82 1.64 -6.90
CA TRP A 222 -10.12 1.14 -6.44
C TRP A 222 -10.61 0.05 -7.39
N GLN A 223 -10.87 -1.14 -6.87
CA GLN A 223 -11.37 -2.28 -7.64
C GLN A 223 -12.90 -2.34 -7.62
N SER A 224 -13.49 -3.02 -8.60
CA SER A 224 -14.93 -3.27 -8.56
C SER A 224 -15.27 -4.14 -7.37
N ASP A 225 -16.37 -3.82 -6.69
CA ASP A 225 -16.87 -4.60 -5.57
C ASP A 225 -17.58 -5.90 -6.00
N ALA A 226 -17.71 -6.16 -7.31
CA ALA A 226 -18.53 -7.22 -7.87
C ALA A 226 -18.16 -8.63 -7.43
N GLU A 227 -16.86 -8.92 -7.35
CA GLU A 227 -16.35 -10.25 -6.98
C GLU A 227 -16.44 -10.53 -5.48
N PHE A 228 -16.66 -9.49 -4.67
CA PHE A 228 -16.74 -9.56 -3.20
C PHE A 228 -18.18 -9.62 -2.68
N ARG A 229 -19.17 -9.43 -3.55
CA ARG A 229 -20.58 -9.55 -3.15
C ARG A 229 -20.95 -11.00 -2.91
N SER A 230 -21.56 -11.27 -1.76
CA SER A 230 -22.04 -12.61 -1.42
C SER A 230 -23.13 -13.05 -2.39
N PRO A 231 -23.17 -14.33 -2.80
CA PRO A 231 -24.29 -14.90 -3.54
C PRO A 231 -25.65 -14.77 -2.83
N ASN A 232 -25.65 -14.58 -1.50
CA ASN A 232 -26.85 -14.38 -0.70
C ASN A 232 -27.33 -12.92 -0.65
N SER A 233 -26.55 -11.99 -1.23
CA SER A 233 -26.89 -10.57 -1.27
C SER A 233 -28.18 -10.34 -2.06
N VAL A 234 -28.93 -9.31 -1.66
CA VAL A 234 -30.04 -8.79 -2.45
C VAL A 234 -29.55 -8.38 -3.85
N GLU A 235 -30.44 -8.45 -4.84
CA GLU A 235 -30.20 -7.85 -6.14
C GLU A 235 -29.86 -6.36 -5.98
N VAL A 236 -28.88 -5.90 -6.77
CA VAL A 236 -28.33 -4.55 -6.69
C VAL A 236 -28.54 -3.80 -7.99
N LYS A 237 -28.66 -2.49 -7.88
CA LYS A 237 -28.69 -1.56 -9.00
C LYS A 237 -27.62 -0.49 -8.79
N ALA A 238 -26.77 -0.30 -9.80
CA ALA A 238 -25.87 0.84 -9.84
C ALA A 238 -26.65 2.13 -10.07
N VAL A 239 -26.33 3.15 -9.27
CA VAL A 239 -26.88 4.50 -9.39
C VAL A 239 -25.73 5.49 -9.52
N SER A 240 -25.96 6.56 -10.26
CA SER A 240 -24.96 7.60 -10.52
C SER A 240 -25.46 8.96 -10.05
N ALA A 241 -24.55 9.75 -9.50
CA ALA A 241 -24.84 11.09 -9.05
C ALA A 241 -25.21 11.99 -10.24
N ILE A 242 -26.35 12.68 -10.15
CA ILE A 242 -26.80 13.65 -11.15
C ILE A 242 -26.27 15.07 -10.91
N LYS A 243 -25.53 15.26 -9.81
CA LYS A 243 -24.95 16.53 -9.34
C LYS A 243 -23.60 16.25 -8.69
N ASN A 244 -22.78 17.29 -8.55
CA ASN A 244 -21.52 17.19 -7.83
C ASN A 244 -21.77 16.76 -6.38
N VAL A 245 -20.98 15.79 -5.92
CA VAL A 245 -20.96 15.37 -4.52
C VAL A 245 -19.96 16.26 -3.79
N VAL A 246 -20.40 16.89 -2.70
CA VAL A 246 -19.55 17.75 -1.85
C VAL A 246 -18.94 16.97 -0.69
N ASN A 247 -18.07 17.61 0.10
CA ASN A 247 -17.34 17.02 1.24
C ASN A 247 -16.39 15.86 0.85
N THR A 248 -15.97 15.80 -0.41
CA THR A 248 -14.93 14.89 -0.89
C THR A 248 -13.56 15.55 -0.75
N ASP A 249 -12.49 14.78 -0.90
CA ASP A 249 -11.10 15.28 -0.90
C ASP A 249 -10.73 16.05 0.37
N GLN A 250 -11.34 15.68 1.51
CA GLN A 250 -11.09 16.30 2.81
C GLN A 250 -9.94 15.60 3.55
N SER A 251 -9.11 16.39 4.22
CA SER A 251 -8.11 15.87 5.17
C SER A 251 -8.80 15.07 6.28
N PRO A 252 -8.17 14.00 6.80
CA PRO A 252 -6.81 13.55 6.48
C PRO A 252 -6.75 12.47 5.38
N ASN A 253 -7.88 11.97 4.87
CA ASN A 253 -7.88 10.82 3.97
C ASN A 253 -7.96 11.16 2.49
N TYR A 254 -8.41 12.37 2.17
CA TYR A 254 -8.53 12.89 0.81
C TYR A 254 -9.21 11.90 -0.15
N PHE A 255 -10.32 11.27 0.29
CA PHE A 255 -11.06 10.33 -0.54
C PHE A 255 -11.62 11.05 -1.79
N PRO A 256 -11.33 10.53 -3.00
CA PRO A 256 -11.59 11.27 -4.22
C PRO A 256 -13.08 11.34 -4.54
N VAL A 257 -13.51 12.46 -5.13
CA VAL A 257 -14.91 12.63 -5.58
C VAL A 257 -15.44 11.50 -6.46
N LYS A 258 -14.57 10.89 -7.28
CA LYS A 258 -14.90 9.77 -8.17
C LYS A 258 -15.59 8.63 -7.42
N LEU A 259 -15.14 8.32 -6.20
CA LEU A 259 -15.69 7.24 -5.38
C LEU A 259 -17.18 7.45 -5.06
N TYR A 260 -17.60 8.69 -4.84
CA TYR A 260 -18.97 9.00 -4.42
C TYR A 260 -19.90 9.34 -5.59
N GLN A 261 -19.39 9.34 -6.83
CA GLN A 261 -20.21 9.56 -8.04
C GLN A 261 -21.06 8.35 -8.41
N THR A 262 -20.69 7.17 -7.93
CA THR A 262 -21.44 5.93 -8.12
C THR A 262 -21.76 5.28 -6.78
N ALA A 263 -22.84 4.50 -6.75
CA ALA A 263 -23.17 3.67 -5.61
C ALA A 263 -23.93 2.43 -6.07
N LEU A 264 -23.95 1.39 -5.23
CA LEU A 264 -24.91 0.30 -5.35
C LEU A 264 -26.04 0.48 -4.37
N MET A 265 -27.24 0.26 -4.86
CA MET A 265 -28.47 0.29 -4.09
C MET A 265 -29.17 -1.06 -4.17
N GLY A 266 -29.65 -1.59 -3.05
CA GLY A 266 -30.49 -2.80 -3.06
C GLY A 266 -31.82 -2.57 -3.78
N THR A 267 -32.38 -3.58 -4.43
CA THR A 267 -33.67 -3.47 -5.16
C THR A 267 -34.86 -4.08 -4.41
N GLY A 268 -34.63 -4.71 -3.24
CA GLY A 268 -35.65 -5.34 -2.41
C GLY A 268 -35.37 -5.22 -0.91
N ASN A 269 -36.12 -5.96 -0.09
CA ASN A 269 -36.02 -5.91 1.37
C ASN A 269 -34.88 -6.78 1.96
N GLY A 270 -34.00 -7.31 1.12
CA GLY A 270 -32.83 -8.09 1.54
C GLY A 270 -31.65 -7.21 1.95
N ALA A 271 -30.66 -7.82 2.60
CA ALA A 271 -29.41 -7.14 2.93
C ALA A 271 -28.48 -7.10 1.71
N LEU A 272 -27.72 -6.02 1.57
CA LEU A 272 -26.54 -6.00 0.72
C LEU A 272 -25.40 -6.67 1.49
N GLU A 273 -24.80 -7.72 0.94
CA GLU A 273 -23.82 -8.54 1.65
C GLU A 273 -22.51 -8.69 0.87
N TYR A 274 -21.40 -8.55 1.59
CA TYR A 274 -20.05 -8.79 1.12
C TYR A 274 -19.39 -9.90 1.95
N GLU A 275 -18.61 -10.73 1.26
CA GLU A 275 -17.74 -11.75 1.86
C GLU A 275 -16.30 -11.41 1.47
N LEU A 276 -15.55 -10.82 2.42
CA LEU A 276 -14.18 -10.37 2.18
C LEU A 276 -13.19 -11.46 2.63
N PRO A 277 -12.35 -12.00 1.72
CA PRO A 277 -11.26 -12.89 2.09
C PRO A 277 -10.25 -12.17 2.98
N VAL A 278 -9.85 -12.82 4.06
CA VAL A 278 -8.98 -12.25 5.11
C VAL A 278 -8.17 -13.36 5.77
N ASP A 279 -7.11 -12.98 6.48
CA ASP A 279 -6.36 -13.87 7.35
C ASP A 279 -6.93 -13.89 8.77
N ALA A 280 -6.97 -15.08 9.36
CA ALA A 280 -7.37 -15.25 10.75
C ALA A 280 -6.30 -14.74 11.72
N LYS A 281 -6.72 -14.44 12.94
CA LYS A 281 -5.91 -13.95 14.08
C LYS A 281 -5.31 -12.57 13.89
N LEU A 282 -5.94 -11.74 13.06
CA LEU A 282 -5.61 -10.33 12.87
C LEU A 282 -6.78 -9.43 13.21
N ASP A 283 -6.46 -8.16 13.46
CA ASP A 283 -7.44 -7.07 13.58
C ASP A 283 -7.64 -6.45 12.19
N TYR A 284 -8.85 -5.98 11.90
CA TYR A 284 -9.21 -5.39 10.62
C TYR A 284 -9.88 -4.03 10.78
N LEU A 285 -9.42 -3.05 10.01
CA LEU A 285 -10.03 -1.73 9.89
C LEU A 285 -10.91 -1.70 8.64
N LEU A 286 -12.20 -1.45 8.84
CA LEU A 286 -13.18 -1.32 7.77
C LEU A 286 -13.55 0.14 7.58
N TRP A 287 -13.50 0.61 6.33
CA TRP A 287 -13.94 1.95 5.95
C TRP A 287 -15.13 1.87 5.01
N PHE A 288 -16.21 2.54 5.37
CA PHE A 288 -17.43 2.57 4.60
C PHE A 288 -17.63 3.96 4.01
N HIS A 289 -17.85 4.00 2.70
CA HIS A 289 -18.06 5.23 1.95
C HIS A 289 -19.50 5.32 1.51
N PHE A 290 -20.17 6.39 1.90
CA PHE A 290 -21.57 6.63 1.59
C PHE A 290 -21.77 8.03 0.99
N ALA A 291 -22.78 8.16 0.14
CA ALA A 291 -23.37 9.43 -0.24
C ALA A 291 -24.82 9.19 -0.62
N GLU A 292 -25.74 10.05 -0.16
CA GLU A 292 -27.14 9.98 -0.60
C GLU A 292 -27.27 10.68 -1.94
N ILE A 293 -27.09 9.91 -3.01
CA ILE A 293 -27.13 10.37 -4.41
C ILE A 293 -28.45 10.04 -5.12
N ASP A 294 -29.39 9.35 -4.43
CA ASP A 294 -30.73 9.11 -4.94
C ASP A 294 -31.66 10.29 -4.59
N VAL A 295 -32.14 10.97 -5.63
CA VAL A 295 -33.05 12.11 -5.51
C VAL A 295 -34.39 11.78 -4.84
N SER A 296 -34.77 10.50 -4.78
CA SER A 296 -35.99 10.06 -4.10
C SER A 296 -35.90 10.22 -2.58
N VAL A 297 -34.69 10.22 -2.03
CA VAL A 297 -34.39 10.43 -0.60
C VAL A 297 -34.00 11.90 -0.38
N ASN A 298 -34.91 12.67 0.18
CA ASN A 298 -34.79 14.13 0.33
C ASN A 298 -35.03 14.64 1.76
N ARG A 299 -35.14 13.73 2.73
CA ARG A 299 -35.20 14.06 4.15
C ARG A 299 -34.69 12.89 5.01
N GLN A 300 -34.26 13.22 6.22
CA GLN A 300 -33.88 12.23 7.23
C GLN A 300 -34.98 11.18 7.46
N GLY A 301 -34.59 9.95 7.76
CA GLY A 301 -35.47 8.83 8.07
C GLY A 301 -36.09 8.14 6.86
N GLN A 302 -35.81 8.58 5.62
CA GLN A 302 -36.30 7.90 4.41
C GLN A 302 -35.43 6.71 3.99
N ARG A 303 -34.13 6.74 4.32
CA ARG A 303 -33.23 5.60 4.16
C ARG A 303 -32.47 5.40 5.47
N VAL A 304 -32.72 4.26 6.10
CA VAL A 304 -32.08 3.86 7.35
C VAL A 304 -31.72 2.39 7.25
N PHE A 305 -30.47 2.04 7.53
CA PHE A 305 -30.02 0.65 7.53
C PHE A 305 -28.97 0.42 8.61
N ASP A 306 -28.87 -0.82 9.06
CA ASP A 306 -27.87 -1.24 10.04
C ASP A 306 -26.65 -1.81 9.32
N VAL A 307 -25.45 -1.42 9.76
CA VAL A 307 -24.17 -1.99 9.34
C VAL A 307 -23.83 -3.11 10.29
N VAL A 308 -23.85 -4.35 9.79
CA VAL A 308 -23.59 -5.56 10.56
C VAL A 308 -22.30 -6.20 10.06
N VAL A 309 -21.34 -6.44 10.95
CA VAL A 309 -20.06 -7.06 10.62
C VAL A 309 -19.91 -8.34 11.43
N ASN A 310 -19.69 -9.48 10.77
CA ASN A 310 -19.64 -10.81 11.39
C ASN A 310 -20.82 -11.12 12.33
N GLY A 311 -22.01 -10.63 11.99
CA GLY A 311 -23.24 -10.82 12.77
C GLY A 311 -23.43 -9.81 13.91
N GLU A 312 -22.46 -8.94 14.17
CA GLU A 312 -22.54 -7.90 15.18
C GLU A 312 -23.01 -6.58 14.55
N ASN A 313 -24.03 -5.94 15.15
CA ASN A 313 -24.51 -4.65 14.67
C ASN A 313 -23.58 -3.54 15.15
N MET A 314 -22.85 -2.93 14.20
CA MET A 314 -21.83 -1.93 14.48
C MET A 314 -22.39 -0.51 14.53
N SER A 315 -23.37 -0.20 13.66
CA SER A 315 -23.91 1.15 13.54
C SER A 315 -25.25 1.17 12.81
N ARG A 316 -26.09 2.16 13.12
CA ARG A 316 -27.29 2.51 12.35
C ARG A 316 -27.03 3.76 11.54
N VAL A 317 -27.15 3.65 10.22
CA VAL A 317 -26.80 4.70 9.27
C VAL A 317 -28.06 5.34 8.68
N ASP A 318 -28.10 6.67 8.69
CA ASP A 318 -29.02 7.54 7.94
C ASP A 318 -28.16 8.64 7.31
N ILE A 319 -27.78 8.45 6.05
CA ILE A 319 -26.80 9.32 5.36
C ILE A 319 -27.34 10.75 5.28
N PHE A 320 -28.62 10.91 4.93
CA PHE A 320 -29.25 12.22 4.78
C PHE A 320 -29.24 12.99 6.12
N LYS A 321 -29.48 12.29 7.23
CA LYS A 321 -29.38 12.91 8.56
C LYS A 321 -27.97 13.41 8.89
N GLN A 322 -26.93 12.69 8.45
CA GLN A 322 -25.54 13.05 8.75
C GLN A 322 -25.03 14.20 7.89
N VAL A 323 -25.27 14.15 6.58
CA VAL A 323 -24.62 15.07 5.62
C VAL A 323 -25.57 15.67 4.58
N GLY A 324 -26.85 15.29 4.56
CA GLY A 324 -27.80 15.69 3.53
C GLY A 324 -27.65 14.88 2.24
N SER A 325 -28.12 15.44 1.13
CA SER A 325 -28.00 14.83 -0.21
C SER A 325 -26.76 15.32 -0.95
N PHE A 326 -26.21 14.46 -1.81
CA PHE A 326 -25.02 14.74 -2.61
C PHE A 326 -23.83 15.26 -1.78
N ALA A 327 -23.61 14.67 -0.61
CA ALA A 327 -22.45 14.91 0.23
C ALA A 327 -21.85 13.57 0.66
N ALA A 328 -20.53 13.48 0.66
CA ALA A 328 -19.81 12.31 1.13
C ALA A 328 -19.93 12.16 2.65
N TYR A 329 -20.13 10.92 3.10
CA TYR A 329 -20.15 10.51 4.49
C TYR A 329 -19.34 9.22 4.64
N ASP A 330 -18.27 9.30 5.40
CA ASP A 330 -17.42 8.16 5.71
C ASP A 330 -17.64 7.72 7.15
N TRP A 331 -17.66 6.41 7.35
CA TRP A 331 -17.76 5.80 8.67
C TRP A 331 -16.84 4.59 8.72
N TYR A 332 -16.20 4.33 9.86
CA TYR A 332 -15.26 3.23 9.99
C TYR A 332 -15.44 2.50 11.32
N CYS A 333 -14.96 1.26 11.36
CA CYS A 333 -14.87 0.47 12.58
C CYS A 333 -13.71 -0.52 12.53
N THR A 334 -13.27 -0.97 13.70
CA THR A 334 -12.25 -2.01 13.84
C THR A 334 -12.89 -3.31 14.33
N VAL A 335 -12.63 -4.40 13.64
CA VAL A 335 -12.94 -5.77 14.07
C VAL A 335 -11.68 -6.36 14.69
N LYS A 336 -11.77 -6.87 15.91
CA LYS A 336 -10.61 -7.40 16.64
C LYS A 336 -10.58 -8.91 16.66
N ASN A 337 -9.37 -9.47 16.59
CA ASN A 337 -9.06 -10.88 16.76
C ASN A 337 -9.97 -11.79 15.94
N LEU A 338 -10.00 -11.56 14.63
CA LEU A 338 -10.88 -12.29 13.74
C LEU A 338 -10.47 -13.77 13.69
N SER A 339 -11.37 -14.69 14.07
CA SER A 339 -11.06 -16.13 14.06
C SER A 339 -11.33 -16.83 12.71
N SER A 340 -11.87 -16.10 11.74
CA SER A 340 -12.34 -16.61 10.44
C SER A 340 -11.43 -16.12 9.31
N THR A 341 -11.41 -16.84 8.20
CA THR A 341 -10.76 -16.41 6.94
C THR A 341 -11.69 -15.64 6.00
N ILE A 342 -12.93 -15.41 6.45
CA ILE A 342 -13.93 -14.59 5.75
C ILE A 342 -14.48 -13.58 6.74
N LEU A 343 -14.49 -12.31 6.33
CA LEU A 343 -15.15 -11.21 7.03
C LEU A 343 -16.46 -10.88 6.30
N SER A 344 -17.58 -11.07 7.00
CA SER A 344 -18.92 -10.80 6.46
C SER A 344 -19.34 -9.37 6.81
N VAL A 345 -19.75 -8.61 5.81
CA VAL A 345 -20.30 -7.25 5.95
C VAL A 345 -21.71 -7.23 5.36
N LYS A 346 -22.70 -6.81 6.14
CA LYS A 346 -24.10 -6.70 5.73
C LYS A 346 -24.63 -5.30 5.97
N LEU A 347 -25.30 -4.72 4.98
CA LEU A 347 -26.14 -3.53 5.14
C LEU A 347 -27.60 -3.98 5.18
N VAL A 348 -28.19 -3.97 6.37
CA VAL A 348 -29.52 -4.53 6.62
C VAL A 348 -30.56 -3.40 6.59
N PRO A 349 -31.55 -3.42 5.68
CA PRO A 349 -32.56 -2.37 5.59
C PRO A 349 -33.42 -2.28 6.86
N VAL A 350 -33.61 -1.06 7.37
CA VAL A 350 -34.58 -0.73 8.42
C VAL A 350 -35.73 0.08 7.81
N VAL A 351 -35.40 1.12 7.03
CA VAL A 351 -36.33 1.90 6.21
C VAL A 351 -35.70 2.15 4.85
N GLY A 352 -36.44 1.88 3.77
CA GLY A 352 -35.87 1.93 2.42
C GLY A 352 -34.83 0.84 2.21
N VAL A 353 -34.07 0.96 1.14
CA VAL A 353 -33.03 -0.01 0.75
C VAL A 353 -31.64 0.54 1.08
N PRO A 354 -30.63 -0.28 1.41
CA PRO A 354 -29.28 0.22 1.67
C PRO A 354 -28.64 0.79 0.38
N ILE A 355 -27.67 1.69 0.56
CA ILE A 355 -26.84 2.26 -0.51
C ILE A 355 -25.39 2.36 -0.02
N ILE A 356 -24.41 2.10 -0.88
CA ILE A 356 -22.97 2.21 -0.57
C ILE A 356 -22.17 2.64 -1.81
N CYS A 357 -21.21 3.55 -1.62
CA CYS A 357 -20.30 4.05 -2.66
C CYS A 357 -19.00 3.26 -2.72
N GLY A 358 -18.52 2.77 -1.59
CA GLY A 358 -17.31 1.95 -1.52
C GLY A 358 -17.08 1.36 -0.15
N LEU A 359 -16.15 0.41 -0.09
CA LEU A 359 -15.78 -0.33 1.11
C LEU A 359 -14.28 -0.61 1.08
N GLU A 360 -13.57 -0.25 2.13
CA GLU A 360 -12.16 -0.61 2.33
C GLU A 360 -12.01 -1.58 3.50
N ASN A 361 -11.03 -2.47 3.39
CA ASN A 361 -10.68 -3.47 4.39
C ASN A 361 -9.15 -3.57 4.51
N TYR A 362 -8.63 -3.21 5.68
CA TYR A 362 -7.19 -3.28 5.98
C TYR A 362 -6.92 -4.21 7.14
N ALA A 363 -6.00 -5.16 6.96
CA ALA A 363 -5.42 -5.86 8.10
C ALA A 363 -4.50 -4.89 8.86
N ILE A 364 -4.66 -4.83 10.18
CA ILE A 364 -3.76 -4.10 11.07
C ILE A 364 -2.67 -5.09 11.51
N VAL A 365 -1.53 -5.04 10.83
CA VAL A 365 -0.37 -5.91 11.12
C VAL A 365 0.55 -5.17 12.09
N PRO A 366 0.75 -5.64 13.33
CA PRO A 366 1.68 -5.03 14.25
C PRO A 366 3.09 -5.00 13.66
N ALA A 367 3.80 -3.90 13.85
CA ALA A 367 5.19 -3.81 13.42
C ALA A 367 6.03 -4.84 14.19
N ASP A 368 6.92 -5.53 13.48
CA ASP A 368 7.85 -6.47 14.09
C ASP A 368 8.96 -5.74 14.87
N LEU A 369 9.68 -6.47 15.72
CA LEU A 369 10.81 -5.89 16.45
C LEU A 369 11.97 -5.60 15.49
N SER A 370 12.44 -4.37 15.47
CA SER A 370 13.65 -3.96 14.75
C SER A 370 14.91 -4.17 15.59
N THR A 371 16.07 -4.23 14.93
CA THR A 371 17.37 -4.22 15.59
C THR A 371 17.64 -2.87 16.24
N VAL A 372 18.29 -2.86 17.42
CA VAL A 372 18.69 -1.59 18.05
C VAL A 372 19.61 -0.75 17.14
N PRO A 373 19.38 0.57 16.97
CA PRO A 373 20.06 1.38 15.96
C PRO A 373 21.59 1.34 16.00
N ASP A 374 22.18 1.41 17.20
CA ASP A 374 23.65 1.37 17.36
C ASP A 374 24.25 0.07 16.81
N GLN A 375 23.52 -1.05 16.91
CA GLN A 375 23.99 -2.34 16.39
C GLN A 375 23.76 -2.46 14.88
N VAL A 376 22.72 -1.82 14.33
CA VAL A 376 22.57 -1.69 12.86
C VAL A 376 23.76 -0.95 12.27
N VAL A 377 24.17 0.17 12.86
CA VAL A 377 25.36 0.92 12.44
C VAL A 377 26.62 0.05 12.48
N ALA A 378 26.82 -0.68 13.58
CA ALA A 378 27.95 -1.59 13.73
C ALA A 378 27.98 -2.69 12.66
N MET A 379 26.82 -3.29 12.37
CA MET A 379 26.70 -4.35 11.37
C MET A 379 26.88 -3.87 9.96
N SER A 380 26.37 -2.68 9.63
CA SER A 380 26.61 -2.03 8.34
C SER A 380 28.12 -1.78 8.14
N ALA A 381 28.79 -1.23 9.16
CA ALA A 381 30.24 -1.04 9.13
C ALA A 381 31.00 -2.37 9.02
N LEU A 382 30.52 -3.44 9.66
CA LEU A 382 31.11 -4.78 9.58
C LEU A 382 30.94 -5.39 8.18
N LYS A 383 29.76 -5.27 7.58
CA LYS A 383 29.46 -5.70 6.20
C LYS A 383 30.44 -5.10 5.22
N GLU A 384 30.63 -3.78 5.29
CA GLU A 384 31.53 -3.04 4.41
C GLU A 384 33.00 -3.39 4.64
N SER A 385 33.44 -3.36 5.90
CA SER A 385 34.85 -3.56 6.26
C SER A 385 35.36 -4.98 5.99
N LEU A 386 34.51 -6.00 6.14
CA LEU A 386 34.82 -7.40 5.81
C LEU A 386 34.48 -7.79 4.38
N ARG A 387 33.93 -6.86 3.58
CA ARG A 387 33.47 -7.08 2.20
C ARG A 387 32.59 -8.32 2.12
N VAL A 388 31.60 -8.40 3.01
CA VAL A 388 30.72 -9.56 3.12
C VAL A 388 30.04 -9.78 1.77
N PRO A 389 30.16 -10.98 1.18
CA PRO A 389 29.65 -11.23 -0.17
C PRO A 389 28.12 -11.25 -0.17
N ASP A 390 27.51 -10.74 -1.24
CA ASP A 390 26.04 -10.66 -1.42
C ASP A 390 25.31 -11.96 -1.10
N ARG A 391 25.92 -13.11 -1.39
CA ARG A 391 25.36 -14.44 -1.10
C ARG A 391 24.96 -14.67 0.37
N MET A 392 25.51 -13.88 1.31
CA MET A 392 25.17 -13.93 2.73
C MET A 392 23.84 -13.22 3.06
N GLY A 393 23.29 -12.45 2.13
CA GLY A 393 22.00 -11.76 2.32
C GLY A 393 22.01 -10.70 3.43
N TRP A 394 23.16 -10.08 3.71
CA TRP A 394 23.28 -9.04 4.75
C TRP A 394 22.68 -7.71 4.24
N ASN A 395 21.36 -7.62 4.10
CA ASN A 395 20.64 -6.48 3.53
C ASN A 395 19.49 -6.03 4.45
N GLY A 396 19.20 -4.72 4.53
CA GLY A 396 18.20 -4.16 5.44
C GLY A 396 18.50 -4.45 6.92
N ASP A 397 17.47 -4.51 7.77
CA ASP A 397 17.62 -4.83 9.20
C ASP A 397 18.34 -6.19 9.45
N PRO A 398 19.35 -6.27 10.35
CA PRO A 398 20.09 -7.51 10.63
C PRO A 398 19.30 -8.65 11.28
N CYS A 399 18.23 -8.34 12.02
CA CYS A 399 17.50 -9.30 12.85
C CYS A 399 16.02 -9.43 12.49
N ALA A 400 15.44 -8.44 11.79
CA ALA A 400 14.02 -8.42 11.42
C ALA A 400 13.77 -8.96 10.00
N PRO A 401 12.61 -9.62 9.78
CA PRO A 401 11.57 -9.96 10.75
C PRO A 401 11.99 -11.10 11.69
N THR A 402 11.36 -11.17 12.87
CA THR A 402 11.65 -12.17 13.92
C THR A 402 11.38 -13.61 13.51
N ASN A 403 10.59 -13.82 12.46
CA ASN A 403 10.27 -15.14 11.91
C ASN A 403 11.24 -15.61 10.81
N TRP A 404 12.27 -14.82 10.48
CA TRP A 404 13.31 -15.17 9.52
C TRP A 404 14.70 -15.12 10.17
N ASP A 405 15.58 -16.01 9.74
CA ASP A 405 17.03 -15.82 9.91
C ASP A 405 17.47 -14.73 8.92
N ALA A 406 17.24 -13.46 9.30
CA ALA A 406 17.31 -12.33 8.39
C ALA A 406 18.68 -12.19 7.69
N TRP A 407 19.77 -12.20 8.47
CA TRP A 407 21.15 -12.19 7.96
C TRP A 407 21.83 -13.53 8.22
N GLU A 408 22.45 -14.12 7.20
CA GLU A 408 23.11 -15.42 7.34
C GLU A 408 24.27 -15.34 8.33
N GLY A 409 24.30 -16.27 9.29
CA GLY A 409 25.33 -16.31 10.33
C GLY A 409 25.13 -15.29 11.46
N VAL A 410 24.04 -14.52 11.49
CA VAL A 410 23.72 -13.61 12.60
C VAL A 410 22.63 -14.23 13.46
N THR A 411 22.85 -14.27 14.77
CA THR A 411 21.86 -14.72 15.74
C THR A 411 21.45 -13.54 16.62
N CYS A 412 20.14 -13.31 16.70
CA CYS A 412 19.56 -12.21 17.45
C CYS A 412 18.63 -12.72 18.56
N HIS A 413 18.50 -11.92 19.61
CA HIS A 413 17.56 -12.14 20.69
C HIS A 413 16.82 -10.85 21.05
N PRO A 414 15.61 -10.93 21.61
CA PRO A 414 14.98 -9.76 22.22
C PRO A 414 15.87 -9.17 23.31
N ASN A 415 15.87 -7.85 23.43
CA ASN A 415 16.45 -7.16 24.57
C ASN A 415 15.65 -7.50 25.86
N LYS A 416 16.16 -7.06 27.02
CA LYS A 416 15.55 -7.38 28.33
C LYS A 416 14.10 -6.92 28.47
N ASP A 417 13.73 -5.86 27.75
CA ASP A 417 12.40 -5.25 27.83
C ASP A 417 11.47 -5.74 26.70
N GLU A 418 11.95 -6.64 25.82
CA GLU A 418 11.25 -7.18 24.65
C GLU A 418 10.75 -6.10 23.66
N THR A 419 11.47 -4.98 23.57
CA THR A 419 11.13 -3.81 22.73
C THR A 419 11.95 -3.69 21.45
N ALA A 420 13.06 -4.42 21.35
CA ALA A 420 13.94 -4.44 20.18
C ALA A 420 14.77 -5.72 20.13
N LEU A 421 15.38 -6.01 18.99
CA LEU A 421 16.33 -7.10 18.81
C LEU A 421 17.77 -6.63 19.01
N VAL A 422 18.57 -7.49 19.60
CA VAL A 422 20.01 -7.31 19.77
C VAL A 422 20.77 -8.50 19.20
N ILE A 423 21.96 -8.22 18.70
CA ILE A 423 22.85 -9.18 18.07
C ILE A 423 23.66 -9.86 19.16
N PHE A 424 23.52 -11.19 19.21
CA PHE A 424 24.11 -12.01 20.25
C PHE A 424 25.30 -12.81 19.75
N GLN A 425 25.23 -13.31 18.53
CA GLN A 425 26.32 -14.06 17.90
C GLN A 425 26.43 -13.73 16.42
N ILE A 426 27.66 -13.69 15.94
CA ILE A 426 28.01 -13.60 14.52
C ILE A 426 28.89 -14.82 14.22
N ASP A 427 28.56 -15.59 13.19
CA ASP A 427 29.35 -16.70 12.67
C ASP A 427 29.64 -16.47 11.19
N LEU A 428 30.87 -16.07 10.93
CA LEU A 428 31.40 -15.81 9.59
C LEU A 428 32.45 -16.85 9.17
N GLY A 429 32.52 -17.96 9.89
CA GLY A 429 33.52 -19.00 9.69
C GLY A 429 33.51 -19.53 8.25
N SER A 430 34.71 -19.68 7.67
CA SER A 430 34.91 -20.27 6.34
C SER A 430 34.21 -19.55 5.17
N GLN A 431 33.76 -18.30 5.34
CA GLN A 431 33.07 -17.55 4.28
C GLN A 431 34.00 -16.84 3.28
N GLY A 432 35.32 -16.95 3.47
CA GLY A 432 36.31 -16.35 2.58
C GLY A 432 36.34 -14.82 2.62
N LEU A 433 35.98 -14.24 3.77
CA LEU A 433 35.92 -12.79 4.00
C LEU A 433 37.28 -12.13 3.81
N LYS A 434 37.26 -10.85 3.43
CA LYS A 434 38.45 -10.06 3.15
C LYS A 434 38.31 -8.70 3.81
N GLY A 435 39.31 -8.29 4.58
CA GLY A 435 39.33 -6.95 5.17
C GLY A 435 39.67 -7.00 6.65
N TYR A 436 38.98 -6.19 7.44
CA TYR A 436 39.25 -6.00 8.87
C TYR A 436 37.95 -5.83 9.64
N ILE A 437 38.00 -6.02 10.96
CA ILE A 437 36.88 -5.73 11.85
C ILE A 437 36.92 -4.25 12.20
N SER A 438 35.87 -3.52 11.85
CA SER A 438 35.71 -2.10 12.20
C SER A 438 35.67 -1.87 13.71
N ASP A 439 36.24 -0.77 14.20
CA ASP A 439 36.16 -0.38 15.62
C ASP A 439 34.71 -0.15 16.10
N GLN A 440 33.78 0.07 15.16
CA GLN A 440 32.34 0.13 15.43
C GLN A 440 31.78 -1.18 16.02
N ILE A 441 32.53 -2.29 15.98
CA ILE A 441 32.19 -3.54 16.68
C ILE A 441 31.91 -3.30 18.18
N GLY A 442 32.50 -2.26 18.78
CA GLY A 442 32.24 -1.87 20.17
C GLY A 442 30.79 -1.46 20.47
N LEU A 443 30.00 -1.11 19.44
CA LEU A 443 28.56 -0.83 19.58
C LEU A 443 27.71 -2.11 19.73
N LEU A 444 28.26 -3.28 19.39
CA LEU A 444 27.62 -4.58 19.61
C LEU A 444 27.75 -5.01 21.09
N THR A 445 27.15 -4.22 21.98
CA THR A 445 27.27 -4.39 23.44
C THR A 445 26.70 -5.70 23.98
N ASN A 446 25.85 -6.38 23.19
CA ASN A 446 25.24 -7.67 23.53
C ASN A 446 25.94 -8.87 22.89
N LEU A 447 26.98 -8.65 22.07
CA LEU A 447 27.68 -9.71 21.36
C LEU A 447 28.45 -10.60 22.35
N VAL A 448 28.18 -11.89 22.31
CA VAL A 448 28.84 -12.90 23.14
C VAL A 448 29.85 -13.71 22.34
N SER A 449 29.65 -13.88 21.04
CA SER A 449 30.54 -14.64 20.15
C SER A 449 30.65 -14.02 18.76
N LEU A 450 31.86 -14.01 18.20
CA LEU A 450 32.20 -13.57 16.84
C LEU A 450 33.03 -14.62 16.11
#